data_AF-A0A934SVF4-F1
#
_entry.id   AF-A0A934SVF4-F1
#
_cell.length_a   1.000
_cell.length_b   1.000
_cell.length_c   1.000
_cell.angle_alpha   90.00
_cell.angle_beta   90.00
_cell.angle_gamma   90.00
#
_symmetry.space_group_name_H-M   'P 1'
#
loop_
_entity.id
_entity.type
_entity.pdbx_description
1 polymer ?
#
loop_
_entity_poly.entity_id
_entity_poly.type
_entity_poly.pdbx_seq_one_letter_code
_entity_poly.pdbx_strand_id
1 'polypeptide(L)'
;MPASSFIDTFIAATISGISCGSLAVALLFFVARKYLSAYTGQKGKNLADKEDLHRLTEIVESVKTQNAAQLQALTHQFNVLLEEHKTSNQMRLAALDKRLEAHQKAFALWRKILPAANTDEIGKVVMECQEWWENNCLYLEPEARDAFSRAYHAAGIHRQLFQGRAAPADIIDNWKAISEAADILMRAVALPPLSSEIKQEMGDVPKINESGA
;
A
#
# COMPACT_ATOMS: atom_id res chain seq x y z
N MET A 1 -94.39 24.04 -79.06
CA MET A 1 -93.46 23.39 -78.12
C MET A 1 -92.04 23.69 -78.56
N PRO A 2 -91.23 24.35 -77.73
CA PRO A 2 -89.88 23.84 -77.48
C PRO A 2 -89.51 23.91 -75.99
N ALA A 3 -88.99 22.80 -75.46
CA ALA A 3 -88.69 22.55 -74.05
C ALA A 3 -87.18 22.37 -73.83
N SER A 4 -86.36 23.34 -74.29
CA SER A 4 -84.89 23.24 -74.23
C SER A 4 -84.18 24.36 -73.47
N SER A 5 -84.87 25.39 -72.96
CA SER A 5 -84.22 26.55 -72.33
C SER A 5 -84.13 26.54 -70.79
N PHE A 6 -84.59 25.47 -70.14
CA PHE A 6 -84.58 25.36 -68.66
C PHE A 6 -83.47 24.44 -68.12
N ILE A 7 -82.88 23.59 -68.96
CA ILE A 7 -81.86 22.62 -68.53
C ILE A 7 -80.47 23.28 -68.50
N ASP A 8 -80.17 24.17 -69.45
CA ASP A 8 -78.83 24.77 -69.57
C ASP A 8 -78.50 25.76 -68.44
N THR A 9 -79.49 26.44 -67.87
CA THR A 9 -79.31 27.39 -66.76
C THR A 9 -79.09 26.69 -65.41
N PHE A 10 -79.57 25.45 -65.26
CA PHE A 10 -79.42 24.67 -64.02
C PHE A 10 -78.06 23.95 -63.94
N ILE A 11 -77.50 23.57 -65.11
CA ILE A 11 -76.18 22.92 -65.20
C ILE A 11 -75.05 23.95 -64.99
N ALA A 12 -75.21 25.20 -65.43
CA ALA A 12 -74.19 26.25 -65.21
C ALA A 12 -74.08 26.72 -63.74
N ALA A 13 -75.19 26.68 -62.98
CA ALA A 13 -75.23 27.10 -61.57
C ALA A 13 -74.69 26.03 -60.60
N THR A 14 -74.72 24.75 -60.99
CA THR A 14 -74.23 23.63 -60.16
C THR A 14 -72.72 23.41 -60.33
N ILE A 15 -72.16 23.68 -61.52
CA ILE A 15 -70.72 23.52 -61.78
C ILE A 15 -69.87 24.62 -61.10
N SER A 16 -70.42 25.83 -60.90
CA SER A 16 -69.72 26.95 -60.24
C SER A 16 -69.78 26.92 -58.70
N GLY A 17 -70.78 26.27 -58.10
CA GLY A 17 -70.89 26.11 -56.64
C GLY A 17 -70.02 24.97 -56.08
N ILE A 18 -69.83 23.90 -56.84
CA ILE A 18 -69.05 22.71 -56.43
C ILE A 18 -67.53 22.96 -56.55
N SER A 19 -67.09 23.83 -57.47
CA SER A 19 -65.67 24.17 -57.65
C SER A 19 -65.08 24.99 -56.50
N CYS A 20 -65.90 25.86 -55.88
CA CYS A 20 -65.44 26.74 -54.79
C CYS A 20 -65.40 25.99 -53.44
N GLY A 21 -66.38 25.12 -53.19
CA GLY A 21 -66.41 24.26 -52.00
C GLY A 21 -65.28 23.22 -51.97
N SER A 22 -64.95 22.63 -53.13
CA SER A 22 -63.85 21.66 -53.23
C SER A 22 -62.47 22.29 -53.04
N LEU A 23 -62.24 23.52 -53.52
CA LEU A 23 -61.02 24.29 -53.26
C LEU A 23 -60.84 24.65 -51.78
N ALA A 24 -61.91 25.07 -51.09
CA ALA A 24 -61.86 25.37 -49.67
C ALA A 24 -61.54 24.12 -48.81
N VAL A 25 -62.12 22.97 -49.17
CA VAL A 25 -61.83 21.69 -48.52
C VAL A 25 -60.40 21.25 -48.78
N ALA A 26 -59.89 21.40 -50.00
CA ALA A 26 -58.50 21.08 -50.35
C ALA A 26 -57.50 21.96 -49.58
N LEU A 27 -57.78 23.26 -49.44
CA LEU A 27 -56.94 24.19 -48.69
C LEU A 27 -56.92 23.87 -47.19
N LEU A 28 -58.08 23.60 -46.59
CA LEU A 28 -58.19 23.16 -45.19
C LEU A 28 -57.45 21.84 -44.95
N PHE A 29 -57.58 20.88 -45.87
CA PHE A 29 -56.85 19.62 -45.81
C PHE A 29 -55.34 19.83 -45.90
N PHE A 30 -54.88 20.74 -46.76
CA PHE A 30 -53.46 21.06 -46.92
C PHE A 30 -52.87 21.72 -45.67
N VAL A 31 -53.59 22.68 -45.08
CA VAL A 31 -53.21 23.34 -43.82
C VAL A 31 -53.21 22.33 -42.68
N ALA A 32 -54.27 21.53 -42.52
CA ALA A 32 -54.35 20.49 -41.50
C ALA A 32 -53.18 19.50 -41.62
N ARG A 33 -52.83 19.07 -42.83
CA ARG A 33 -51.69 18.16 -43.07
C ARG A 33 -50.36 18.78 -42.64
N LYS A 34 -50.14 20.08 -42.90
CA LYS A 34 -48.91 20.78 -42.48
C LYS A 34 -48.85 20.97 -40.96
N TYR A 35 -49.95 21.36 -40.31
CA TYR A 35 -49.99 21.52 -38.86
C TYR A 35 -49.88 20.19 -38.10
N LEU A 36 -50.58 19.15 -38.55
CA LEU A 36 -50.44 17.80 -37.99
C LEU A 36 -49.02 17.28 -38.14
N SER A 37 -48.39 17.46 -39.32
CA SER A 37 -46.99 17.06 -39.54
C SER A 37 -46.00 17.83 -38.67
N ALA A 38 -46.23 19.12 -38.42
CA ALA A 38 -45.38 19.91 -37.52
C ALA A 38 -45.55 19.47 -36.06
N TYR A 39 -46.80 19.24 -35.63
CA TYR A 39 -47.13 18.82 -34.27
C TYR A 39 -46.63 17.40 -33.95
N THR A 40 -46.77 16.44 -34.88
CA THR A 40 -46.19 15.09 -34.70
C THR A 40 -44.67 15.14 -34.70
N GLY A 41 -44.05 16.01 -35.50
CA GLY A 41 -42.62 16.27 -35.46
C GLY A 41 -42.15 16.84 -34.12
N GLN A 42 -42.87 17.80 -33.56
CA GLN A 42 -42.55 18.40 -32.25
C GLN A 42 -42.74 17.40 -31.10
N LYS A 43 -43.81 16.60 -31.14
CA LYS A 43 -44.03 15.52 -30.17
C LYS A 43 -42.98 14.42 -30.28
N GLY A 44 -42.55 14.08 -31.49
CA GLY A 44 -41.45 13.13 -31.73
C GLY A 44 -40.13 13.63 -31.13
N LYS A 45 -39.80 14.92 -31.32
CA LYS A 45 -38.63 15.55 -30.70
C LYS A 45 -38.69 15.53 -29.16
N ASN A 46 -39.82 15.94 -28.58
CA ASN A 46 -39.98 15.92 -27.11
C ASN A 46 -39.94 14.51 -26.52
N LEU A 47 -40.28 13.48 -27.29
CA LEU A 47 -40.16 12.08 -26.86
C LEU A 47 -38.69 11.63 -26.92
N ALA A 48 -37.99 11.92 -28.02
CA ALA A 48 -36.56 11.65 -28.16
C ALA A 48 -35.74 12.37 -27.07
N ASP A 49 -36.05 13.63 -26.76
CA ASP A 49 -35.38 14.39 -25.70
C ASP A 49 -35.60 13.76 -24.32
N LYS A 50 -36.78 13.19 -24.06
CA LYS A 50 -37.06 12.48 -22.80
C LYS A 50 -36.31 11.15 -22.71
N GLU A 51 -36.23 10.41 -23.80
CA GLU A 51 -35.47 9.16 -23.88
C GLU A 51 -33.96 9.43 -23.68
N ASP A 52 -33.43 10.49 -24.29
CA ASP A 52 -32.04 10.90 -24.11
C ASP A 52 -31.74 11.34 -22.67
N LEU A 53 -32.66 12.09 -22.04
CA LEU A 53 -32.50 12.54 -20.65
C LEU A 53 -32.55 11.35 -19.67
N HIS A 54 -33.42 10.37 -19.92
CA HIS A 54 -33.45 9.12 -19.16
C HIS A 54 -32.14 8.35 -19.30
N ARG A 55 -31.66 8.17 -20.53
CA ARG A 55 -30.40 7.48 -20.81
C ARG A 55 -29.21 8.18 -20.16
N LEU A 56 -29.17 9.51 -20.18
CA LEU A 56 -28.13 10.29 -19.52
C LEU A 56 -28.16 10.06 -18.00
N THR A 57 -29.35 10.01 -17.40
CA THR A 57 -29.52 9.75 -15.97
C THR A 57 -29.00 8.37 -15.60
N GLU A 58 -29.37 7.33 -16.36
CA GLU A 58 -28.87 5.97 -16.15
C GLU A 58 -27.34 5.87 -16.26
N ILE A 59 -26.75 6.54 -17.24
CA ILE A 59 -25.28 6.58 -17.39
C ILE A 59 -24.65 7.24 -16.17
N VAL A 60 -25.14 8.39 -15.71
CA VAL A 60 -24.60 9.08 -14.54
C VAL A 60 -24.73 8.22 -13.28
N GLU A 61 -25.86 7.56 -13.09
CA GLU A 61 -26.06 6.65 -11.97
C GLU A 61 -25.10 5.47 -12.03
N SER A 62 -24.92 4.86 -13.21
CA SER A 62 -23.98 3.74 -13.41
C SER A 62 -22.52 4.13 -13.18
N VAL A 63 -22.11 5.33 -13.62
CA VAL A 63 -20.76 5.85 -13.39
C VAL A 63 -20.55 6.13 -11.90
N LYS A 64 -21.56 6.69 -11.23
CA LYS A 64 -21.50 6.95 -9.78
C LYS A 64 -21.40 5.65 -8.99
N THR A 65 -22.18 4.63 -9.34
CA THR A 65 -22.12 3.33 -8.67
C THR A 65 -20.79 2.62 -8.94
N GLN A 66 -20.28 2.68 -10.18
CA GLN A 66 -18.97 2.14 -10.53
C GLN A 66 -17.84 2.83 -9.78
N ASN A 67 -17.84 4.17 -9.71
CA ASN A 67 -16.83 4.92 -8.97
C ASN A 67 -16.88 4.64 -7.47
N ALA A 68 -18.09 4.53 -6.89
CA ALA A 68 -18.25 4.15 -5.49
C ALA A 68 -17.68 2.75 -5.20
N ALA A 69 -17.95 1.78 -6.09
CA ALA A 69 -17.39 0.44 -5.98
C ALA A 69 -15.86 0.42 -6.12
N GLN A 70 -15.31 1.21 -7.06
CA GLN A 70 -13.86 1.35 -7.23
C GLN A 70 -13.19 1.98 -6.01
N LEU A 71 -13.77 3.03 -5.44
CA LEU A 71 -13.27 3.66 -4.22
C LEU A 71 -13.29 2.70 -3.03
N GLN A 72 -14.35 1.91 -2.88
CA GLN A 72 -14.43 0.88 -1.85
C GLN A 72 -13.36 -0.21 -2.04
N ALA A 73 -13.18 -0.70 -3.28
CA ALA A 73 -12.16 -1.68 -3.60
C ALA A 73 -10.75 -1.15 -3.31
N LEU A 74 -10.47 0.10 -3.69
CA LEU A 74 -9.18 0.74 -3.45
C LEU A 74 -8.92 0.94 -1.95
N THR A 75 -9.93 1.40 -1.21
CA THR A 75 -9.83 1.57 0.24
C THR A 75 -9.57 0.24 0.94
N HIS A 76 -10.24 -0.82 0.49
CA HIS A 76 -10.04 -2.16 1.01
C HIS A 76 -8.61 -2.66 0.73
N GLN A 77 -8.12 -2.50 -0.50
CA GLN A 77 -6.74 -2.85 -0.86
C GLN A 77 -5.71 -2.08 -0.02
N PHE A 78 -5.91 -0.78 0.17
CA PHE A 78 -5.03 0.04 0.98
C PHE A 78 -4.98 -0.43 2.43
N ASN A 79 -6.14 -0.75 3.03
CA ASN A 79 -6.20 -1.23 4.40
C ASN A 79 -5.47 -2.57 4.57
N VAL A 80 -5.63 -3.51 3.63
CA VAL A 80 -4.92 -4.80 3.67
C VAL A 80 -3.41 -4.60 3.61
N LEU A 81 -2.92 -3.77 2.69
CA LEU A 81 -1.49 -3.47 2.57
C LEU A 81 -0.95 -2.79 3.83
N LEU A 82 -1.71 -1.88 4.41
CA LEU A 82 -1.33 -1.18 5.64
C LEU A 82 -1.24 -2.16 6.82
N GLU A 83 -2.18 -3.09 6.95
CA GLU A 83 -2.16 -4.13 7.97
C GLU A 83 -0.96 -5.08 7.80
N GLU A 84 -0.64 -5.46 6.56
CA GLU A 84 0.53 -6.30 6.25
C GLU A 84 1.84 -5.60 6.63
N HIS A 85 2.00 -4.34 6.20
CA HIS A 85 3.17 -3.53 6.56
C HIS A 85 3.30 -3.34 8.06
N LYS A 86 2.19 -3.07 8.76
CA LYS A 86 2.17 -2.90 10.21
C LYS A 86 2.59 -4.19 10.91
N THR A 87 2.04 -5.32 10.50
CA THR A 87 2.36 -6.64 11.06
C THR A 87 3.83 -7.00 10.83
N SER A 88 4.33 -6.80 9.61
CA SER A 88 5.74 -7.04 9.26
C SER A 88 6.69 -6.17 10.09
N ASN A 89 6.38 -4.88 10.23
CA ASN A 89 7.19 -3.96 11.03
C ASN A 89 7.13 -4.32 12.52
N GLN A 90 5.97 -4.72 13.04
CA GLN A 90 5.85 -5.19 14.42
C GLN A 90 6.70 -6.44 14.68
N MET A 91 6.69 -7.41 13.76
CA MET A 91 7.53 -8.61 13.87
C MET A 91 9.03 -8.25 13.84
N ARG A 92 9.43 -7.33 12.95
CA ARG A 92 10.81 -6.84 12.87
C ARG A 92 11.24 -6.13 14.15
N LEU A 93 10.42 -5.24 14.68
CA LEU A 93 10.69 -4.54 15.94
C LEU A 93 10.80 -5.53 17.11
N ALA A 94 9.88 -6.49 17.22
CA ALA A 94 9.93 -7.52 18.26
C ALA A 94 11.21 -8.38 18.16
N ALA A 95 11.64 -8.73 16.94
CA ALA A 95 12.89 -9.46 16.73
C ALA A 95 14.13 -8.62 17.10
N LEU A 96 14.13 -7.33 16.77
CA LEU A 96 15.20 -6.41 17.13
C LEU A 96 15.29 -6.20 18.64
N ASP A 97 14.16 -6.05 19.33
CA ASP A 97 14.12 -5.92 20.79
C ASP A 97 14.70 -7.18 21.46
N LYS A 98 14.34 -8.37 20.98
CA LYS A 98 14.90 -9.63 21.49
C LYS A 98 16.39 -9.75 21.24
N ARG A 99 16.86 -9.33 20.07
CA ARG A 99 18.28 -9.28 19.72
C ARG A 99 19.03 -8.34 20.66
N LEU A 100 18.52 -7.13 20.88
CA LEU A 100 19.13 -6.14 21.77
C LEU A 100 19.19 -6.65 23.22
N GLU A 101 18.08 -7.20 23.71
CA GLU A 101 17.98 -7.80 25.04
C GLU A 101 19.02 -8.92 25.22
N ALA A 102 19.22 -9.78 24.22
CA ALA A 102 20.20 -10.86 24.26
C ALA A 102 21.64 -10.33 24.34
N HIS A 103 22.00 -9.30 23.55
CA HIS A 103 23.34 -8.71 23.61
C HIS A 103 23.60 -8.03 24.96
N GLN A 104 22.62 -7.34 25.54
CA GLN A 104 22.73 -6.74 26.87
C GLN A 104 22.96 -7.80 27.95
N LYS A 105 22.22 -8.92 27.90
CA LYS A 105 22.41 -10.04 28.83
C LYS A 105 23.79 -10.71 28.66
N ALA A 106 24.22 -10.92 27.42
CA ALA A 106 25.58 -11.43 27.14
C ALA A 106 26.65 -10.52 27.74
N PHE A 107 26.51 -9.20 27.57
CA PHE A 107 27.44 -8.23 28.15
C PHE A 107 27.42 -8.24 29.69
N ALA A 108 26.24 -8.34 30.30
CA ALA A 108 26.12 -8.45 31.75
C ALA A 108 26.79 -9.72 32.31
N LEU A 109 26.59 -10.86 31.65
CA LEU A 109 27.25 -12.13 32.00
C LEU A 109 28.76 -12.06 31.81
N TRP A 110 29.22 -11.52 30.68
CA TRP A 110 30.64 -11.25 30.45
C TRP A 110 31.24 -10.38 31.57
N ARG A 111 30.52 -9.35 32.01
CA ARG A 111 30.99 -8.48 33.09
C ARG A 111 31.14 -9.21 34.42
N LYS A 112 30.32 -10.24 34.68
CA LYS A 112 30.45 -11.13 35.86
C LYS A 112 31.67 -12.04 35.78
N ILE A 113 32.10 -12.43 34.57
CA ILE A 113 33.29 -13.27 34.38
C ILE A 113 34.54 -12.56 34.89
N LEU A 114 34.70 -11.26 34.62
CA LEU A 114 35.93 -10.52 34.95
C LEU A 114 36.37 -10.62 36.42
N PRO A 115 35.52 -10.29 37.44
CA PRO A 115 35.90 -10.44 38.83
C PRO A 115 36.00 -11.92 39.26
N ALA A 116 35.25 -12.82 38.62
CA ALA A 116 35.24 -14.24 38.96
C ALA A 116 36.42 -15.02 38.38
N ALA A 117 37.10 -14.53 37.33
CA ALA A 117 38.11 -15.26 36.57
C ALA A 117 39.27 -15.81 37.44
N ASN A 118 39.58 -15.16 38.56
CA ASN A 118 40.63 -15.56 39.50
C ASN A 118 40.10 -16.21 40.79
N THR A 119 38.78 -16.30 40.96
CA THR A 119 38.15 -16.87 42.17
C THR A 119 37.75 -18.34 41.96
N ASP A 120 37.41 -19.02 43.05
CA ASP A 120 36.90 -20.40 43.00
C ASP A 120 35.46 -20.47 42.45
N GLU A 121 34.80 -19.32 42.30
CA GLU A 121 33.41 -19.22 41.84
C GLU A 121 33.27 -19.19 40.31
N ILE A 122 34.39 -19.12 39.57
CA ILE A 122 34.37 -19.04 38.11
C ILE A 122 33.58 -20.18 37.46
N GLY A 123 33.65 -21.39 38.02
CA GLY A 123 32.90 -22.54 37.51
C GLY A 123 31.39 -22.31 37.51
N LYS A 124 30.85 -21.67 38.56
CA LYS A 124 29.41 -21.35 38.64
C LYS A 124 29.02 -20.31 37.59
N VAL A 125 29.84 -19.27 37.41
CA VAL A 125 29.60 -18.21 36.43
C VAL A 125 29.69 -18.75 35.00
N VAL A 126 30.64 -19.65 34.73
CA VAL A 126 30.79 -20.31 33.42
C VAL A 126 29.58 -21.19 33.11
N MET A 127 29.07 -21.96 34.08
CA MET A 127 27.84 -22.72 33.90
C MET A 127 26.63 -21.83 33.63
N GLU A 128 26.50 -20.70 34.34
CA GLU A 128 25.44 -19.71 34.07
C GLU A 128 25.55 -19.15 32.63
N CYS A 129 26.77 -18.86 32.18
CA CYS A 129 27.01 -18.40 30.80
C CYS A 129 26.66 -19.46 29.76
N GLN A 130 27.00 -20.73 30.02
CA GLN A 130 26.71 -21.85 29.12
C GLN A 130 25.20 -22.10 29.02
N GLU A 131 24.50 -22.17 30.15
CA GLU A 131 23.04 -22.36 30.16
C GLU A 131 22.34 -21.21 29.42
N TRP A 132 22.78 -19.97 29.66
CA TRP A 132 22.24 -18.82 28.94
C TRP A 132 22.52 -18.92 27.44
N TRP A 133 23.74 -19.32 27.06
CA TRP A 133 24.16 -19.46 25.67
C TRP A 133 23.31 -20.48 24.91
N GLU A 134 23.10 -21.67 25.47
CA GLU A 134 22.29 -22.74 24.87
C GLU A 134 20.86 -22.25 24.54
N ASN A 135 20.33 -21.34 25.36
CA ASN A 135 18.99 -20.79 25.20
C ASN A 135 18.91 -19.55 24.30
N ASN A 136 20.00 -18.78 24.13
CA ASN A 136 19.94 -17.43 23.54
C ASN A 136 20.93 -17.16 22.40
N CYS A 137 21.83 -18.09 22.07
CA CYS A 137 22.89 -17.85 21.08
C CYS A 137 22.38 -17.48 19.68
N LEU A 138 21.16 -17.87 19.31
CA LEU A 138 20.55 -17.55 18.01
C LEU A 138 20.17 -16.07 17.87
N TYR A 139 20.04 -15.35 18.98
CA TYR A 139 19.74 -13.92 18.99
C TYR A 139 20.99 -13.03 18.96
N LEU A 140 22.19 -13.61 19.02
CA LEU A 140 23.44 -12.85 18.91
C LEU A 140 23.89 -12.72 17.45
N GLU A 141 24.58 -11.62 17.13
CA GLU A 141 25.29 -11.55 15.85
C GLU A 141 26.37 -12.63 15.78
N PRO A 142 26.73 -13.15 14.59
CA PRO A 142 27.73 -14.21 14.46
C PRO A 142 29.06 -13.88 15.16
N GLU A 143 29.58 -12.66 14.99
CA GLU A 143 30.84 -12.24 15.62
C GLU A 143 30.71 -12.11 17.14
N ALA A 144 29.62 -11.51 17.62
CA ALA A 144 29.30 -11.35 19.03
C ALA A 144 29.13 -12.71 19.73
N ARG A 145 28.47 -13.63 19.04
CA ARG A 145 28.27 -15.01 19.43
C ARG A 145 29.65 -15.67 19.63
N ASP A 146 30.46 -15.73 18.59
CA ASP A 146 31.76 -16.41 18.64
C ASP A 146 32.74 -15.77 19.64
N ALA A 147 32.66 -14.46 19.84
CA ALA A 147 33.44 -13.77 20.86
C ALA A 147 32.99 -14.15 22.28
N PHE A 148 31.69 -14.14 22.55
CA PHE A 148 31.15 -14.50 23.87
C PHE A 148 31.43 -15.95 24.23
N SER A 149 31.25 -16.89 23.28
CA SER A 149 31.56 -18.31 23.54
C SER A 149 33.03 -18.53 23.86
N ARG A 150 33.93 -17.93 23.07
CA ARG A 150 35.37 -17.99 23.34
C ARG A 150 35.71 -17.41 24.71
N ALA A 151 35.11 -16.28 25.10
CA ALA A 151 35.39 -15.64 26.37
C ALA A 151 35.02 -16.51 27.59
N TYR A 152 33.82 -17.11 27.63
CA TYR A 152 33.45 -17.91 28.80
C TYR A 152 34.20 -19.25 28.87
N HIS A 153 34.52 -19.86 27.72
CA HIS A 153 35.39 -21.05 27.69
C HIS A 153 36.81 -20.72 28.17
N ALA A 154 37.40 -19.62 27.66
CA ALA A 154 38.71 -19.13 28.09
C ALA A 154 38.74 -18.81 29.59
N ALA A 155 37.64 -18.27 30.13
CA ALA A 155 37.52 -18.00 31.55
C ALA A 155 37.52 -19.29 32.40
N GLY A 156 36.86 -20.35 31.93
CA GLY A 156 36.83 -21.64 32.63
C GLY A 156 38.21 -22.30 32.78
N ILE A 157 39.09 -22.12 31.78
CA ILE A 157 40.46 -22.66 31.81
C ILE A 157 41.50 -21.68 32.40
N HIS A 158 41.17 -20.39 32.54
CA HIS A 158 42.13 -19.35 32.93
C HIS A 158 42.88 -19.70 34.22
N ARG A 159 42.15 -20.16 35.24
CA ARG A 159 42.74 -20.56 36.51
C ARG A 159 43.67 -21.76 36.38
N GLN A 160 43.33 -22.74 35.54
CA GLN A 160 44.16 -23.91 35.30
C GLN A 160 45.47 -23.52 34.62
N LEU A 161 45.43 -22.57 33.69
CA LEU A 161 46.64 -22.03 33.05
C LEU A 161 47.56 -21.34 34.09
N PHE A 162 46.98 -20.57 35.00
CA PHE A 162 47.71 -19.89 36.06
C PHE A 162 48.33 -20.87 37.08
N GLN A 163 47.57 -21.88 37.51
CA GLN A 163 48.03 -22.89 38.48
C GLN A 163 48.99 -23.92 37.87
N GLY A 164 48.74 -24.30 36.62
CA GLY A 164 49.54 -25.26 35.86
C GLY A 164 50.88 -24.72 35.38
N ARG A 165 51.20 -23.45 35.69
CA ARG A 165 52.42 -22.76 35.24
C ARG A 165 52.59 -22.83 33.72
N ALA A 166 51.50 -22.57 32.99
CA ALA A 166 51.56 -22.43 31.54
C ALA A 166 52.53 -21.30 31.13
N ALA A 167 52.92 -21.26 29.85
CA ALA A 167 53.79 -20.20 29.39
C ALA A 167 53.09 -18.84 29.60
N PRO A 168 53.82 -17.77 30.00
CA PRO A 168 53.22 -16.45 30.19
C PRO A 168 52.45 -15.95 28.96
N ALA A 169 52.88 -16.32 27.75
CA ALA A 169 52.19 -16.00 26.51
C ALA A 169 50.77 -16.58 26.46
N ASP A 170 50.57 -17.85 26.84
CA ASP A 170 49.26 -18.51 26.82
C ASP A 170 48.27 -17.86 27.80
N ILE A 171 48.77 -17.39 28.94
CA ILE A 171 47.95 -16.68 29.94
C ILE A 171 47.49 -15.33 29.40
N ILE A 172 48.39 -14.61 28.72
CA ILE A 172 48.09 -13.31 28.10
C ILE A 172 47.08 -13.48 26.96
N ASP A 173 47.27 -14.47 26.10
CA ASP A 173 46.36 -14.74 24.98
C ASP A 173 44.97 -15.17 25.46
N ASN A 174 44.91 -15.98 26.52
CA ASN A 174 43.64 -16.35 27.15
C ASN A 174 42.94 -15.14 27.76
N TRP A 175 43.67 -14.26 28.46
CA TRP A 175 43.09 -13.05 29.03
C TRP A 175 42.59 -12.10 27.94
N LYS A 176 43.34 -11.98 26.84
CA LYS A 176 42.95 -11.21 25.66
C LYS A 176 41.62 -11.70 25.09
N ALA A 177 41.45 -13.02 24.93
CA ALA A 177 40.19 -13.61 24.47
C ALA A 177 39.00 -13.29 25.41
N ILE A 178 39.24 -13.20 26.71
CA ILE A 178 38.22 -12.76 27.68
C ILE A 178 37.91 -11.28 27.51
N SER A 179 38.93 -10.41 27.42
CA SER A 179 38.73 -8.95 27.38
C SER A 179 38.18 -8.43 26.05
N GLU A 180 38.59 -8.99 24.91
CA GLU A 180 38.18 -8.52 23.57
C GLU A 180 36.70 -8.75 23.28
N ALA A 181 36.07 -9.70 23.98
CA ALA A 181 34.65 -9.97 23.79
C ALA A 181 33.76 -8.77 24.09
N ALA A 182 34.14 -7.88 25.00
CA ALA A 182 33.37 -6.67 25.28
C ALA A 182 33.30 -5.73 24.09
N ASP A 183 34.43 -5.46 23.44
CA ASP A 183 34.47 -4.54 22.30
C ASP A 183 33.63 -5.07 21.14
N ILE A 184 33.66 -6.38 20.91
CA ILE A 184 32.86 -7.03 19.87
C ILE A 184 31.37 -6.99 20.22
N LEU A 185 30.99 -7.30 21.48
CA LEU A 185 29.61 -7.22 21.95
C LEU A 185 29.05 -5.80 21.87
N MET A 186 29.84 -4.78 22.22
CA MET A 186 29.43 -3.38 22.15
C MET A 186 29.30 -2.91 20.70
N ARG A 187 30.21 -3.32 19.81
CA ARG A 187 30.15 -2.98 18.38
C ARG A 187 28.92 -3.57 17.71
N ALA A 188 28.54 -4.79 18.08
CA ALA A 188 27.35 -5.48 17.58
C ALA A 188 26.02 -4.78 17.94
N VAL A 189 26.01 -3.96 18.99
CA VAL A 189 24.83 -3.18 19.43
C VAL A 189 24.92 -1.71 18.98
N ALA A 190 26.07 -1.27 18.49
CA ALA A 190 26.27 0.11 18.08
C ALA A 190 25.34 0.43 16.90
N LEU A 191 24.36 1.28 17.14
CA LEU A 191 23.50 1.79 16.07
C LEU A 191 24.34 2.62 15.10
N PRO A 192 24.13 2.47 13.78
CA PRO A 192 24.76 3.36 12.81
C PRO A 192 24.43 4.82 13.14
N PRO A 193 25.40 5.74 13.03
CA PRO A 193 25.14 7.14 13.32
C PRO A 193 24.14 7.69 12.28
N LEU A 194 23.04 8.27 12.76
CA LEU A 194 21.91 8.81 11.95
C LEU A 194 22.35 9.62 10.71
N SER A 195 23.51 10.27 10.76
CA SER A 195 24.07 11.06 9.66
C SER A 195 24.50 10.26 8.41
N SER A 196 24.73 8.95 8.53
CA SER A 196 25.23 8.11 7.44
C SER A 196 24.11 7.56 6.56
N GLU A 197 22.99 7.14 7.17
CA GLU A 197 21.80 6.65 6.46
C GLU A 197 21.04 7.79 5.78
N ILE A 198 20.89 8.95 6.44
CA ILE A 198 20.29 10.14 5.84
C ILE A 198 21.07 10.59 4.59
N LYS A 199 22.41 10.44 4.58
CA LYS A 199 23.23 10.74 3.38
C LYS A 199 23.03 9.72 2.25
N GLN A 200 22.78 8.46 2.59
CA GLN A 200 22.58 7.40 1.60
C GLN A 200 21.19 7.49 0.97
N GLU A 201 20.15 7.81 1.76
CA GLU A 201 18.79 8.05 1.26
C GLU A 201 18.66 9.37 0.50
N MET A 202 19.33 10.46 0.93
CA MET A 202 19.32 11.73 0.20
C MET A 202 20.19 11.73 -1.07
N GLY A 203 21.11 10.77 -1.22
CA GLY A 203 21.93 10.62 -2.42
C GLY A 203 21.18 10.04 -3.61
N ASP A 204 20.08 9.34 -3.36
CA ASP A 204 19.29 8.60 -4.36
C ASP A 204 17.99 9.33 -4.76
N VAL A 205 17.75 10.52 -4.23
CA VAL A 205 16.64 11.38 -4.68
C VAL A 205 16.97 11.85 -6.11
N PRO A 206 16.18 11.47 -7.13
CA PRO A 206 16.40 11.94 -8.49
C PRO A 206 16.30 13.45 -8.48
N LYS A 207 17.38 14.13 -8.90
CA LYS A 207 17.33 15.57 -9.17
C LYS A 207 16.23 15.77 -10.19
N ILE A 208 15.11 16.34 -9.76
CA ILE A 208 14.02 16.72 -10.65
C ILE A 208 14.64 17.78 -11.55
N ASN A 209 14.88 17.44 -12.82
CA ASN A 209 15.42 18.38 -13.78
C ASN A 209 14.43 19.54 -13.91
N GLU A 210 14.80 20.68 -13.34
CA GLU A 210 14.20 21.97 -13.65
C GLU A 210 14.62 22.37 -15.08
N SER A 211 14.10 21.67 -16.10
CA SER A 211 14.13 22.12 -17.49
C SER A 211 12.76 22.70 -17.83
N GLY A 212 12.52 23.90 -17.33
CA GLY A 212 11.34 24.71 -17.62
C GLY A 212 11.74 26.18 -17.61
N ALA A 213 12.51 26.60 -18.61
CA ALA A 213 12.68 27.99 -19.01
C ALA A 213 12.89 28.04 -20.53
#